data_AF-A0A8H9JCI7-F1
#
_entry.id   AF-A0A8H9JCI7-F1
#
_cell.length_a   1.000
_cell.length_b   1.000
_cell.length_c   1.000
_cell.angle_alpha   90.00
_cell.angle_beta   90.00
_cell.angle_gamma   90.00
#
_symmetry.space_group_name_H-M   'P 1'
#
loop_
_entity.id
_entity.type
_entity.pdbx_description
1 polymer ?
#
loop_
_entity_poly.entity_id
_entity_poly.type
_entity_poly.pdbx_seq_one_letter_code
_entity_poly.pdbx_strand_id
1 'polypeptide(L)'
;MVKGVRLMFGALLLAGLAFGSVNAQDTPSDPTADGVSITVYNQGTALVRDRRTFTLTQGESVLNFTDVAATIDATSVNIKSLTDPDGTRVLEQNYVFDLVDTSALLKRYIDQQIQVTMSDGTMYSGVLLSGAYGDIILREDGGQVVVLHSAEARDVRFPALPDGLITRPTLRWFLESAQGGEQQMELTYLAGGMTWTADYNLVVARDNSSLDATGWVTVTNTSGAAYPNAQLKLVAGDVNRIVEPMMYADGMMETRAMAAPTPTVEQREFFEYQLYEVARRVTLGANETKQVEFIAKTGVPASTFFVYDGSSPFYGYSSPIYDQGYGITGVTTVGTYLSFTTAEDGGLGADLPAGRVRVYQLDTDGAALLIGENTVNHTPQGEDVELYLGNAFDLVGEHKQTSYNQLTRDVVQETYEIRLRNRKDSETVEIRVPERLFRWRNWQILNSSHPYEQLDSSTIEFRVEVPPQGETVITYTVQYAFNQ
;
A
#
# COMPACT_ATOMS: atom_id res chain seq x y z
N MET A 1 -29.91 3.30 90.13
CA MET A 1 -29.80 4.74 90.46
C MET A 1 -29.10 5.42 89.28
N VAL A 2 -29.83 6.11 88.40
CA VAL A 2 -30.00 7.60 88.37
C VAL A 2 -28.65 8.25 88.04
N LYS A 3 -28.33 8.87 86.90
CA LYS A 3 -28.96 9.85 85.97
C LYS A 3 -28.24 9.68 84.60
N GLY A 4 -28.75 9.96 83.39
CA GLY A 4 -29.77 10.90 82.95
C GLY A 4 -29.14 12.17 82.36
N VAL A 5 -28.81 12.20 81.06
CA VAL A 5 -28.71 13.43 80.23
C VAL A 5 -29.13 13.11 78.80
N ARG A 6 -30.13 13.85 78.30
CA ARG A 6 -30.58 13.89 76.90
C ARG A 6 -29.69 14.84 76.10
N LEU A 7 -29.36 14.50 74.86
CA LEU A 7 -29.21 15.50 73.80
C LEU A 7 -29.74 14.96 72.48
N MET A 8 -30.39 15.88 71.77
CA MET A 8 -31.21 15.72 70.58
C MET A 8 -30.42 16.28 69.38
N PHE A 9 -30.89 15.94 68.17
CA PHE A 9 -30.56 16.52 66.84
C PHE A 9 -29.37 15.96 66.04
N GLY A 10 -29.68 15.65 64.77
CA GLY A 10 -28.73 15.75 63.66
C GLY A 10 -28.61 14.53 62.76
N ALA A 11 -29.69 14.13 62.06
CA ALA A 11 -29.54 13.27 60.90
C ALA A 11 -28.91 14.10 59.76
N LEU A 12 -27.59 13.96 59.58
CA LEU A 12 -26.87 14.49 58.42
C LEU A 12 -26.88 13.40 57.33
N LEU A 13 -27.66 13.59 56.27
CA LEU A 13 -27.52 12.84 55.02
C LEU A 13 -26.20 13.24 54.36
N LEU A 14 -25.20 12.36 54.40
CA LEU A 14 -24.04 12.46 53.51
C LEU A 14 -24.43 11.86 52.15
N ALA A 15 -24.72 12.71 51.17
CA ALA A 15 -24.77 12.32 49.77
C ALA A 15 -23.32 12.11 49.29
N GLY A 16 -22.88 10.85 49.22
CA GLY A 16 -21.64 10.49 48.56
C GLY A 16 -21.79 10.64 47.05
N LEU A 17 -21.23 11.71 46.49
CA LEU A 17 -20.98 11.83 45.05
C LEU A 17 -19.84 10.89 44.69
N ALA A 18 -20.20 9.71 44.16
CA ALA A 18 -19.25 8.86 43.45
C ALA A 18 -18.91 9.53 42.11
N PHE A 19 -17.70 10.06 42.00
CA PHE A 19 -17.12 10.40 40.70
C PHE A 19 -16.83 9.09 39.96
N GLY A 20 -17.76 8.67 39.10
CA GLY A 20 -17.49 7.67 38.08
C GLY A 20 -16.57 8.28 37.04
N SER A 21 -15.37 7.73 36.91
CA SER A 21 -14.47 7.99 35.79
C SER A 21 -15.15 7.47 34.52
N VAL A 22 -15.77 8.38 33.77
CA VAL A 22 -16.24 8.07 32.42
C VAL A 22 -14.99 7.92 31.56
N ASN A 23 -14.65 6.67 31.22
CA ASN A 23 -13.78 6.39 30.09
C ASN A 23 -14.41 7.06 28.86
N ALA A 24 -13.67 8.01 28.27
CA ALA A 24 -14.03 8.60 27.00
C ALA A 24 -14.05 7.49 25.95
N GLN A 25 -15.24 6.97 25.66
CA GLN A 25 -15.49 6.28 24.40
C GLN A 25 -15.42 7.34 23.30
N ASP A 26 -14.56 7.10 22.30
CA ASP A 26 -14.46 7.90 21.10
C ASP A 26 -15.85 8.14 20.52
N THR A 27 -16.29 9.39 20.62
CA THR A 27 -17.52 9.86 19.99
C THR A 27 -17.29 9.85 18.49
N PRO A 28 -18.25 9.46 17.64
CA PRO A 28 -18.14 9.61 16.19
C PRO A 28 -17.71 11.04 15.89
N SER A 29 -16.60 11.21 15.16
CA SER A 29 -16.08 12.52 14.83
C SER A 29 -17.19 13.36 14.21
N ASP A 30 -17.44 14.52 14.81
CA ASP A 30 -18.45 15.47 14.36
C ASP A 30 -18.28 15.67 12.84
N PRO A 31 -19.30 15.36 12.01
CA PRO A 31 -19.23 15.52 10.56
C PRO A 31 -19.06 17.00 10.13
N THR A 32 -19.11 17.94 11.08
CA THR A 32 -18.86 19.37 10.89
C THR A 32 -17.56 19.86 11.54
N ALA A 33 -16.67 18.98 12.00
CA ALA A 33 -15.35 19.40 12.50
C ALA A 33 -14.35 19.63 11.36
N ASP A 34 -13.57 20.70 11.49
CA ASP A 34 -12.39 20.95 10.66
C ASP A 34 -11.42 19.76 10.72
N GLY A 35 -10.74 19.50 9.61
CA GLY A 35 -9.77 18.41 9.52
C GLY A 35 -9.55 17.92 8.10
N VAL A 36 -8.51 17.10 7.95
CA VAL A 36 -8.11 16.54 6.66
C VAL A 36 -8.28 15.02 6.64
N SER A 37 -8.76 14.52 5.52
CA SER A 37 -8.83 13.09 5.19
C SER A 37 -8.02 12.86 3.93
N ILE A 38 -7.16 11.84 3.95
CA ILE A 38 -6.30 11.46 2.84
C ILE A 38 -6.61 10.03 2.47
N THR A 39 -6.95 9.79 1.20
CA THR A 39 -7.06 8.44 0.65
C THR A 39 -5.89 8.21 -0.30
N VAL A 40 -4.99 7.30 0.03
CA VAL A 40 -3.79 7.00 -0.78
C VAL A 40 -4.02 5.76 -1.63
N TYR A 41 -3.67 5.86 -2.90
CA TYR A 41 -3.74 4.77 -3.87
C TYR A 41 -2.32 4.24 -4.14
N ASN A 42 -2.20 2.94 -4.43
CA ASN A 42 -0.92 2.30 -4.76
C ASN A 42 -0.21 2.93 -5.98
N GLN A 43 -0.95 3.54 -6.90
CA GLN A 43 -0.47 4.18 -8.13
C GLN A 43 0.09 5.61 -7.94
N GLY A 44 0.60 5.97 -6.76
CA GLY A 44 1.29 7.24 -6.54
C GLY A 44 0.38 8.47 -6.51
N THR A 45 -0.92 8.27 -6.28
CA THR A 45 -1.95 9.30 -6.22
C THR A 45 -2.62 9.28 -4.85
N ALA A 46 -3.08 10.44 -4.37
CA ALA A 46 -3.98 10.52 -3.25
C ALA A 46 -5.15 11.46 -3.53
N LEU A 47 -6.31 11.14 -2.95
CA LEU A 47 -7.44 12.04 -2.84
C LEU A 47 -7.34 12.75 -1.49
N VAL A 48 -7.25 14.07 -1.53
CA VAL A 48 -7.26 14.94 -0.34
C VAL A 48 -8.65 15.53 -0.18
N ARG A 49 -9.19 15.44 1.03
CA ARG A 49 -10.39 16.15 1.45
C ARG A 49 -10.06 16.98 2.68
N ASP A 50 -10.05 18.30 2.54
CA ASP A 50 -9.66 19.26 3.57
C ASP A 50 -10.84 20.17 3.93
N ARG A 51 -11.22 20.18 5.20
CA ARG A 51 -12.31 20.98 5.74
C ARG A 51 -11.76 22.05 6.66
N ARG A 52 -12.08 23.31 6.35
CA ARG A 52 -11.64 24.47 7.11
C ARG A 52 -12.78 25.48 7.23
N THR A 53 -12.85 26.15 8.37
CA THR A 53 -13.80 27.24 8.60
C THR A 53 -13.20 28.58 8.18
N PHE A 54 -13.95 29.36 7.43
CA PHE A 54 -13.58 30.72 7.00
C PHE A 54 -14.69 31.71 7.32
N THR A 55 -14.32 32.97 7.57
CA THR A 55 -15.29 34.05 7.68
C THR A 55 -15.47 34.72 6.31
N LEU A 56 -16.66 34.58 5.71
CA LEU A 56 -17.01 35.22 4.44
C LEU A 56 -17.86 36.47 4.68
N THR A 57 -17.70 37.47 3.80
CA THR A 57 -18.61 38.61 3.70
C THR A 57 -19.79 38.26 2.80
N GLN A 58 -20.95 38.84 3.08
CA GLN A 58 -22.07 38.77 2.14
C GLN A 58 -21.68 39.45 0.81
N GLY A 59 -22.03 38.82 -0.31
CA GLY A 59 -21.63 39.24 -1.66
C GLY A 59 -20.30 38.62 -2.09
N GLU A 60 -19.53 39.36 -2.88
CA GLU A 60 -18.27 38.90 -3.45
C GLU A 60 -17.14 38.89 -2.41
N SER A 61 -16.34 37.82 -2.40
CA SER A 61 -15.20 37.65 -1.50
C SER A 61 -14.09 36.85 -2.16
N VAL A 62 -12.85 37.06 -1.71
CA VAL A 62 -11.68 36.29 -2.14
C VAL A 62 -11.30 35.32 -1.03
N LEU A 63 -11.27 34.03 -1.35
CA LEU A 63 -10.84 32.96 -0.45
C LEU A 63 -9.47 32.44 -0.89
N ASN A 64 -8.48 32.55 0.00
CA ASN A 64 -7.16 31.94 -0.19
C ASN A 64 -7.05 30.67 0.65
N PHE A 65 -6.76 29.56 -0.01
CA PHE A 65 -6.60 28.25 0.62
C PHE A 65 -5.16 27.80 0.45
N THR A 66 -4.38 27.95 1.51
CA THR A 66 -2.95 27.68 1.56
C THR A 66 -2.66 26.24 1.98
N ASP A 67 -1.39 25.85 1.85
CA ASP A 67 -0.88 24.54 2.31
C ASP A 67 -1.50 23.36 1.56
N VAL A 68 -1.82 23.57 0.28
CA VAL A 68 -2.24 22.50 -0.63
C VAL A 68 -1.03 21.80 -1.25
N ALA A 69 -1.25 20.61 -1.82
CA ALA A 69 -0.19 19.84 -2.47
C ALA A 69 0.44 20.65 -3.62
N ALA A 70 1.77 20.62 -3.74
CA ALA A 70 2.46 21.16 -4.91
C ALA A 70 2.17 20.33 -6.18
N THR A 71 1.89 19.03 -6.00
CA THR A 71 1.54 18.06 -7.06
C THR A 71 0.03 17.97 -7.31
N ILE A 72 -0.74 18.97 -6.88
CA ILE A 72 -2.19 19.02 -7.08
C ILE A 72 -2.54 18.94 -8.57
N ASP A 73 -3.52 18.10 -8.89
CA ASP A 73 -4.19 18.13 -10.18
C ASP A 73 -5.26 19.23 -10.14
N ALA A 74 -4.95 20.38 -10.72
CA ALA A 74 -5.82 21.55 -10.72
C ALA A 74 -7.19 21.29 -11.37
N THR A 75 -7.31 20.28 -12.26
CA THR A 75 -8.57 19.92 -12.93
C THR A 75 -9.49 19.06 -12.04
N SER A 76 -8.93 18.46 -11.00
CA SER A 76 -9.67 17.62 -10.02
C SER A 76 -10.25 18.41 -8.85
N VAL A 77 -9.93 19.70 -8.76
CA VAL A 77 -10.26 20.56 -7.62
C VAL A 77 -11.76 20.81 -7.56
N ASN A 78 -12.35 20.52 -6.41
CA ASN A 78 -13.73 20.82 -6.08
C ASN A 78 -13.80 21.52 -4.73
N ILE A 79 -14.50 22.64 -4.66
CA ILE A 79 -14.78 23.36 -3.41
C ILE A 79 -16.28 23.56 -3.25
N LYS A 80 -16.79 23.39 -2.03
CA LYS A 80 -18.18 23.70 -1.68
C LYS A 80 -18.26 24.23 -0.25
N SER A 81 -19.27 25.05 0.03
CA SER A 81 -19.68 25.34 1.40
C SER A 81 -20.50 24.17 1.95
N LEU A 82 -20.20 23.73 3.17
CA LEU A 82 -21.01 22.80 3.95
C LEU A 82 -22.07 23.55 4.78
N THR A 83 -21.85 24.84 5.06
CA THR A 83 -22.75 25.68 5.85
C THR A 83 -23.88 26.26 5.00
N ASP A 84 -23.58 26.73 3.78
CA ASP A 84 -24.56 27.29 2.83
C ASP A 84 -24.24 26.82 1.39
N PRO A 85 -24.54 25.55 1.05
CA PRO A 85 -24.21 24.97 -0.25
C PRO A 85 -24.89 25.66 -1.44
N ASP A 86 -26.12 26.13 -1.26
CA ASP A 86 -26.91 26.75 -2.34
C ASP A 86 -26.63 28.25 -2.46
N GLY A 87 -26.29 28.92 -1.35
CA GLY A 87 -26.03 30.35 -1.31
C GLY A 87 -24.56 30.75 -1.50
N THR A 88 -23.61 29.81 -1.51
CA THR A 88 -22.19 30.08 -1.78
C THR A 88 -21.77 29.56 -3.16
N ARG A 89 -21.46 30.46 -4.09
CA ARG A 89 -21.10 30.13 -5.48
C ARG A 89 -19.65 30.49 -5.78
N VAL A 90 -18.96 29.59 -6.47
CA VAL A 90 -17.62 29.85 -7.02
C VAL A 90 -17.78 30.61 -8.33
N LEU A 91 -17.22 31.82 -8.39
CA LEU A 91 -17.20 32.65 -9.59
C LEU A 91 -15.91 32.41 -10.40
N GLU A 92 -14.77 32.37 -9.72
CA GLU A 92 -13.46 32.10 -10.35
C GLU A 92 -12.61 31.16 -9.49
N GLN A 93 -11.79 30.34 -10.17
CA GLN A 93 -10.77 29.50 -9.56
C GLN A 93 -9.41 29.81 -10.20
N ASN A 94 -8.48 30.27 -9.37
CA ASN A 94 -7.11 30.55 -9.79
C ASN A 94 -6.15 29.66 -8.99
N TYR A 95 -5.37 28.83 -9.69
CA TYR A 95 -4.24 28.15 -9.07
C TYR A 95 -2.97 28.96 -9.31
N VAL A 96 -2.34 29.41 -8.23
CA VAL A 96 -1.19 30.30 -8.32
C VAL A 96 0.09 29.50 -8.09
N PHE A 97 0.83 29.24 -9.17
CA PHE A 97 2.06 28.45 -9.21
C PHE A 97 3.33 29.22 -8.85
N ASP A 98 3.27 30.53 -8.63
CA ASP A 98 4.46 31.36 -8.36
C ASP A 98 4.97 31.15 -6.91
N LEU A 99 5.55 29.97 -6.67
CA LEU A 99 6.35 29.72 -5.49
C LEU A 99 7.60 30.60 -5.54
N VAL A 100 7.98 31.18 -4.39
CA VAL A 100 9.22 31.95 -4.26
C VAL A 100 10.43 31.05 -4.53
N ASP A 101 11.05 31.19 -5.70
CA ASP A 101 12.41 30.74 -5.99
C ASP A 101 13.34 31.94 -6.29
N THR A 102 14.65 31.71 -6.36
CA THR A 102 15.63 32.79 -6.64
C THR A 102 15.30 33.54 -7.94
N SER A 103 14.75 32.86 -8.95
CA SER A 103 14.37 33.46 -10.23
C SER A 103 13.13 34.33 -10.10
N ALA A 104 12.13 33.92 -9.29
CA ALA A 104 10.93 34.67 -8.98
C ALA A 104 11.26 35.93 -8.18
N LEU A 105 12.18 35.82 -7.21
CA LEU A 105 12.72 36.97 -6.48
C LEU A 105 13.43 37.93 -7.43
N LEU A 106 14.37 37.45 -8.25
CA LEU A 106 15.07 38.29 -9.22
C LEU A 106 14.10 38.98 -10.20
N LYS A 107 13.10 38.28 -10.73
CA LYS A 107 12.07 38.88 -11.60
C LYS A 107 11.29 39.99 -10.90
N ARG A 108 10.96 39.83 -9.62
CA ARG A 108 10.18 40.81 -8.86
C ARG A 108 11.00 42.05 -8.46
N TYR A 109 12.32 41.87 -8.38
CA TYR A 109 13.29 42.91 -8.04
C TYR A 109 13.91 43.61 -9.25
N ILE A 110 13.45 43.36 -10.48
CA ILE A 110 13.85 44.17 -11.64
C ILE A 110 13.54 45.64 -11.34
N ASP A 111 14.49 46.51 -11.70
CA ASP A 111 14.52 47.95 -11.42
C ASP A 111 14.62 48.33 -9.93
N GLN A 112 14.96 47.38 -9.06
CA GLN A 112 15.19 47.62 -7.62
C GLN A 112 16.62 47.30 -7.20
N GLN A 113 17.03 47.87 -6.05
CA GLN A 113 18.37 47.66 -5.49
C GLN A 113 18.50 46.26 -4.90
N ILE A 114 19.54 45.52 -5.30
CA ILE A 114 19.93 44.25 -4.67
C ILE A 114 21.43 44.23 -4.35
N GLN A 115 21.86 43.20 -3.62
CA GLN A 115 23.28 42.95 -3.34
C GLN A 115 23.63 41.50 -3.69
N VAL A 116 24.75 41.30 -4.38
CA VAL A 116 25.26 39.99 -4.79
C VAL A 116 26.67 39.84 -4.23
N THR A 117 26.93 38.75 -3.51
CA THR A 117 28.27 38.38 -3.06
C THR A 117 28.77 37.21 -3.89
N MET A 118 29.89 37.37 -4.58
CA MET A 118 30.52 36.33 -5.40
C MET A 118 31.32 35.35 -4.53
N SER A 119 31.66 34.20 -5.09
CA SER A 119 32.41 33.12 -4.43
C SER A 119 33.80 33.53 -3.92
N ASP A 120 34.42 34.53 -4.56
CA ASP A 120 35.68 35.17 -4.17
C ASP A 120 35.53 36.17 -2.99
N GLY A 121 34.30 36.43 -2.55
CA GLY A 121 33.97 37.39 -1.50
C GLY A 121 33.74 38.83 -2.01
N THR A 122 33.87 39.08 -3.30
CA THR A 122 33.59 40.39 -3.91
C THR A 122 32.09 40.67 -3.85
N MET A 123 31.73 41.88 -3.45
CA MET A 123 30.34 42.28 -3.22
C MET A 123 29.94 43.37 -4.21
N TYR A 124 28.86 43.13 -4.94
CA TYR A 124 28.25 44.06 -5.88
C TYR A 124 26.92 44.56 -5.31
N SER A 125 26.66 45.86 -5.46
CA SER A 125 25.35 46.45 -5.15
C SER A 125 24.92 47.40 -6.25
N GLY A 126 23.68 47.27 -6.67
CA GLY A 126 23.13 48.08 -7.76
C GLY A 126 21.69 47.75 -8.06
N VAL A 127 21.14 48.47 -9.04
CA VAL A 127 19.80 48.24 -9.56
C VAL A 127 19.81 47.01 -10.47
N LEU A 128 18.98 46.01 -10.17
CA LEU A 128 18.84 44.81 -11.00
C LEU A 128 18.17 45.15 -12.33
N LEU A 129 18.87 44.88 -13.43
CA LEU A 129 18.34 45.05 -14.79
C LEU A 129 17.75 43.74 -15.35
N SER A 130 18.34 42.61 -14.98
CA SER A 130 17.92 41.28 -15.43
C SER A 130 18.46 40.20 -14.50
N GLY A 131 17.67 39.14 -14.26
CA GLY A 131 18.07 37.97 -13.48
C GLY A 131 17.58 36.68 -14.14
N ALA A 132 17.98 36.47 -15.40
CA ALA A 132 17.50 35.39 -16.25
C ALA A 132 18.67 34.65 -16.91
N TYR A 133 18.42 33.41 -17.35
CA TYR A 133 19.39 32.59 -18.11
C TYR A 133 20.73 32.34 -17.41
N GLY A 134 20.76 32.36 -16.08
CA GLY A 134 21.98 32.12 -15.30
C GLY A 134 22.83 33.37 -15.04
N ASP A 135 22.35 34.56 -15.43
CA ASP A 135 23.04 35.84 -15.20
C ASP A 135 22.23 36.77 -14.31
N ILE A 136 22.95 37.57 -13.51
CA ILE A 136 22.44 38.70 -12.73
C ILE A 136 23.13 39.96 -13.27
N ILE A 137 22.35 40.84 -13.89
CA ILE A 137 22.83 42.09 -14.49
C ILE A 137 22.49 43.25 -13.56
N LEU A 138 23.49 43.94 -13.03
CA LEU A 138 23.33 45.08 -12.13
C LEU A 138 23.81 46.37 -12.78
N ARG A 139 23.13 47.48 -12.49
CA ARG A 139 23.65 48.84 -12.69
C ARG A 139 24.08 49.42 -11.35
N GLU A 140 25.39 49.58 -11.16
CA GLU A 140 25.96 50.16 -9.94
C GLU A 140 25.72 51.67 -9.87
N ASP A 141 25.86 52.25 -8.68
CA ASP A 141 25.61 53.67 -8.42
C ASP A 141 26.49 54.62 -9.28
N GLY A 142 27.65 54.15 -9.74
CA GLY A 142 28.53 54.86 -10.68
C GLY A 142 28.08 54.83 -12.15
N GLY A 143 26.95 54.20 -12.45
CA GLY A 143 26.40 54.04 -13.81
C GLY A 143 27.00 52.87 -14.61
N GLN A 144 27.94 52.12 -14.02
CA GLN A 144 28.53 50.93 -14.62
C GLN A 144 27.52 49.77 -14.61
N VAL A 145 27.46 49.03 -15.73
CA VAL A 145 26.67 47.80 -15.82
C VAL A 145 27.60 46.60 -15.66
N VAL A 146 27.26 45.72 -14.72
CA VAL A 146 28.02 44.51 -14.41
C VAL A 146 27.14 43.30 -14.66
N VAL A 147 27.72 42.26 -15.27
CA VAL A 147 27.08 40.96 -15.51
C VAL A 147 27.77 39.95 -14.58
N LEU A 148 26.98 39.29 -13.72
CA LEU A 148 27.45 38.32 -12.75
C LEU A 148 26.84 36.95 -13.08
N HIS A 149 27.65 35.91 -13.17
CA HIS A 149 27.14 34.55 -13.34
C HIS A 149 26.56 34.04 -12.03
N SER A 150 25.28 33.68 -12.02
CA SER A 150 24.55 33.27 -10.80
C SER A 150 25.12 32.01 -10.17
N ALA A 151 25.76 31.13 -10.96
CA ALA A 151 26.44 29.94 -10.47
C ALA A 151 27.68 30.25 -9.60
N GLU A 152 28.27 31.44 -9.78
CA GLU A 152 29.43 31.91 -9.00
C GLU A 152 29.02 32.80 -7.82
N ALA A 153 27.73 33.11 -7.69
CA ALA A 153 27.19 33.87 -6.59
C ALA A 153 27.12 32.99 -5.33
N ARG A 154 27.73 33.48 -4.25
CA ARG A 154 27.66 32.85 -2.92
C ARG A 154 26.35 33.17 -2.20
N ASP A 155 25.88 34.41 -2.31
CA ASP A 155 24.64 34.89 -1.68
C ASP A 155 24.06 36.06 -2.48
N VAL A 156 22.72 36.15 -2.53
CA VAL A 156 21.97 37.26 -3.14
C VAL A 156 21.00 37.81 -2.11
N ARG A 157 21.17 39.10 -1.77
CA ARG A 157 20.40 39.77 -0.73
C ARG A 157 19.44 40.78 -1.32
N PHE A 158 18.19 40.65 -0.89
CA PHE A 158 17.09 41.55 -1.23
C PHE A 158 16.74 42.42 -0.01
N PRO A 159 16.34 43.69 -0.20
CA PRO A 159 16.07 44.61 0.91
C PRO A 159 14.85 44.20 1.77
N ALA A 160 13.88 43.49 1.20
CA ALA A 160 12.72 42.92 1.91
C ALA A 160 12.18 41.67 1.18
N LEU A 161 11.09 41.07 1.65
CA LEU A 161 10.30 40.15 0.83
C LEU A 161 9.22 40.97 0.09
N PRO A 162 9.15 40.94 -1.26
CA PRO A 162 8.13 41.66 -2.02
C PRO A 162 6.71 41.23 -1.65
N ASP A 163 5.80 42.19 -1.56
CA ASP A 163 4.38 41.92 -1.36
C ASP A 163 3.81 41.08 -2.53
N GLY A 164 2.95 40.12 -2.18
CA GLY A 164 2.25 39.24 -3.12
C GLY A 164 3.04 38.00 -3.55
N LEU A 165 4.22 37.75 -2.99
CA LEU A 165 4.94 36.50 -3.19
C LEU A 165 4.31 35.38 -2.36
N ILE A 166 3.90 34.33 -3.06
CA ILE A 166 3.29 33.15 -2.46
C ILE A 166 4.41 32.14 -2.17
N THR A 167 4.74 31.94 -0.90
CA THR A 167 5.84 31.02 -0.51
C THR A 167 5.43 29.54 -0.50
N ARG A 168 4.14 29.24 -0.74
CA ARG A 168 3.56 27.89 -0.67
C ARG A 168 2.40 27.76 -1.66
N PRO A 169 2.17 26.62 -2.31
CA PRO A 169 1.04 26.45 -3.24
C PRO A 169 -0.28 26.94 -2.62
N THR A 170 -1.00 27.79 -3.35
CA THR A 170 -2.23 28.42 -2.86
C THR A 170 -3.30 28.39 -3.95
N LEU A 171 -4.49 27.89 -3.60
CA LEU A 171 -5.69 28.02 -4.42
C LEU A 171 -6.43 29.30 -4.01
N ARG A 172 -6.73 30.15 -4.99
CA ARG A 172 -7.49 31.38 -4.77
C ARG A 172 -8.82 31.29 -5.48
N TRP A 173 -9.90 31.42 -4.74
CA TRP A 173 -11.24 31.52 -5.29
C TRP A 173 -11.82 32.91 -5.14
N PHE A 174 -12.56 33.33 -6.16
CA PHE A 174 -13.51 34.42 -6.05
C PHE A 174 -14.90 33.80 -5.86
N LEU A 175 -15.55 34.13 -4.75
CA LEU A 175 -16.79 33.52 -4.31
C LEU A 175 -17.87 34.59 -4.14
N GLU A 176 -19.12 34.25 -4.44
CA GLU A 176 -20.30 35.02 -4.03
C GLU A 176 -21.01 34.25 -2.92
N SER A 177 -21.28 34.90 -1.78
CA SER A 177 -22.02 34.30 -0.68
C SER A 177 -23.30 35.08 -0.35
N ALA A 178 -24.43 34.38 -0.27
CA ALA A 178 -25.73 34.96 0.05
C ALA A 178 -25.80 35.51 1.49
N GLN A 179 -25.00 34.94 2.41
CA GLN A 179 -24.92 35.35 3.81
C GLN A 179 -23.46 35.48 4.27
N GLY A 180 -23.17 36.54 5.03
CA GLY A 180 -21.88 36.66 5.71
C GLY A 180 -21.83 35.83 6.99
N GLY A 181 -20.63 35.51 7.45
CA GLY A 181 -20.41 34.77 8.70
C GLY A 181 -19.39 33.64 8.56
N GLU A 182 -19.33 32.79 9.58
CA GLU A 182 -18.53 31.56 9.52
C GLU A 182 -19.15 30.58 8.52
N GLN A 183 -18.33 30.11 7.60
CA GLN A 183 -18.68 29.19 6.54
C GLN A 183 -17.64 28.07 6.55
N GLN A 184 -18.10 26.84 6.79
CA GLN A 184 -17.25 25.68 6.67
C GLN A 184 -17.13 25.31 5.20
N MET A 185 -15.89 25.28 4.70
CA MET A 185 -15.58 24.96 3.31
C MET A 185 -14.94 23.57 3.24
N GLU A 186 -15.39 22.75 2.29
CA GLU A 186 -14.76 21.47 1.95
C GLU A 186 -14.05 21.59 0.60
N LEU A 187 -12.74 21.37 0.61
CA LEU A 187 -11.91 21.26 -0.57
C LEU A 187 -11.59 19.78 -0.82
N THR A 188 -11.85 19.30 -2.03
CA THR A 188 -11.45 17.96 -2.50
C THR A 188 -10.58 18.07 -3.75
N TYR A 189 -9.47 17.36 -3.80
CA TYR A 189 -8.59 17.31 -4.98
C TYR A 189 -7.75 16.04 -5.02
N LEU A 190 -7.26 15.69 -6.21
CA LEU A 190 -6.23 14.69 -6.41
C LEU A 190 -4.84 15.34 -6.34
N ALA A 191 -3.91 14.63 -5.72
CA ALA A 191 -2.49 15.00 -5.68
C ALA A 191 -1.63 13.80 -6.06
N GLY A 192 -0.57 14.06 -6.82
CA GLY A 192 0.48 13.08 -7.08
C GLY A 192 1.49 12.97 -5.94
N GLY A 193 2.41 12.00 -6.03
CA GLY A 193 3.51 11.88 -5.08
C GLY A 193 3.13 11.28 -3.73
N MET A 194 2.04 10.51 -3.66
CA MET A 194 1.68 9.75 -2.46
C MET A 194 1.44 8.29 -2.83
N THR A 195 2.16 7.37 -2.20
CA THR A 195 2.01 5.92 -2.42
C THR A 195 2.09 5.19 -1.08
N TRP A 196 1.63 3.94 -1.05
CA TRP A 196 1.70 3.10 0.13
C TRP A 196 2.04 1.63 -0.21
N THR A 197 2.67 0.95 0.75
CA THR A 197 2.93 -0.50 0.70
C THR A 197 2.61 -1.16 2.04
N ALA A 198 2.36 -2.47 2.05
CA ALA A 198 2.23 -3.27 3.27
C ALA A 198 3.44 -4.21 3.45
N ASP A 199 3.92 -4.29 4.68
CA ASP A 199 5.00 -5.18 5.11
C ASP A 199 4.59 -5.93 6.38
N TYR A 200 4.84 -7.23 6.43
CA TYR A 200 4.51 -8.11 7.54
C TYR A 200 5.76 -8.78 8.09
N ASN A 201 5.89 -8.85 9.41
CA ASN A 201 6.89 -9.68 10.08
C ASN A 201 6.16 -10.73 10.93
N LEU A 202 6.44 -12.00 10.64
CA LEU A 202 5.94 -13.15 11.37
C LEU A 202 7.09 -13.77 12.15
N VAL A 203 6.90 -14.01 13.44
CA VAL A 203 7.87 -14.70 14.32
C VAL A 203 7.25 -16.02 14.76
N VAL A 204 7.73 -17.12 14.20
CA VAL A 204 7.24 -18.47 14.48
C VAL A 204 7.87 -19.00 15.76
N ALA A 205 7.06 -19.63 16.62
CA ALA A 205 7.51 -20.31 17.83
C ALA A 205 8.41 -21.50 17.49
N ARG A 206 9.28 -21.90 18.42
CA ARG A 206 10.26 -22.99 18.19
C ARG A 206 9.61 -24.35 17.96
N ASP A 207 8.41 -24.55 18.51
CA ASP A 207 7.62 -25.77 18.33
C ASP A 207 6.70 -25.72 17.10
N ASN A 208 6.78 -24.64 16.30
CA ASN A 208 5.99 -24.40 15.09
C ASN A 208 4.47 -24.38 15.31
N SER A 209 3.99 -24.26 16.55
CA SER A 209 2.56 -24.33 16.89
C SER A 209 1.85 -22.98 16.86
N SER A 210 2.61 -21.89 16.89
CA SER A 210 2.08 -20.53 16.88
C SER A 210 3.05 -19.53 16.26
N LEU A 211 2.56 -18.35 15.93
CA LEU A 211 3.35 -17.21 15.49
C LEU A 211 2.87 -15.89 16.10
N ASP A 212 3.78 -14.93 16.20
CA ASP A 212 3.47 -13.53 16.44
C ASP A 212 3.53 -12.77 15.11
N ALA A 213 2.51 -11.97 14.83
CA ALA A 213 2.37 -11.23 13.59
C ALA A 213 2.33 -9.72 13.84
N THR A 214 3.16 -8.99 13.11
CA THR A 214 3.13 -7.52 13.05
C THR A 214 2.99 -7.07 11.60
N GLY A 215 2.08 -6.14 11.34
CA GLY A 215 1.81 -5.58 10.02
C GLY A 215 1.95 -4.06 10.02
N TRP A 216 2.70 -3.55 9.04
CA TRP A 216 2.99 -2.14 8.85
C TRP A 216 2.52 -1.68 7.49
N VAL A 217 1.83 -0.54 7.46
CA VAL A 217 1.64 0.24 6.23
C VAL A 217 2.73 1.29 6.18
N THR A 218 3.46 1.34 5.07
CA THR A 218 4.42 2.40 4.78
C THR A 218 3.79 3.37 3.79
N VAL A 219 3.54 4.62 4.19
CA VAL A 219 3.06 5.70 3.32
C VAL A 219 4.20 6.65 3.02
N THR A 220 4.48 6.89 1.74
CA THR A 220 5.45 7.91 1.31
C THR A 220 4.71 9.12 0.77
N ASN A 221 5.02 10.31 1.28
CA ASN A 221 4.43 11.58 0.87
C ASN A 221 5.51 12.53 0.33
N THR A 222 5.54 12.69 -0.98
CA THR A 222 6.33 13.67 -1.74
C THR A 222 5.44 14.67 -2.48
N SER A 223 4.19 14.85 -2.03
CA SER A 223 3.23 15.78 -2.65
C SER A 223 3.58 17.27 -2.50
N GLY A 224 4.57 17.59 -1.67
CA GLY A 224 4.96 18.96 -1.33
C GLY A 224 4.11 19.61 -0.22
N ALA A 225 3.14 18.90 0.36
CA ALA A 225 2.34 19.36 1.51
C ALA A 225 2.41 18.38 2.69
N ALA A 226 2.20 18.91 3.89
CA ALA A 226 2.06 18.13 5.11
C ALA A 226 0.60 18.12 5.57
N TYR A 227 0.13 16.97 6.06
CA TYR A 227 -1.25 16.74 6.49
C TYR A 227 -1.27 16.34 7.97
N PRO A 228 -1.35 17.31 8.90
CA PRO A 228 -1.39 17.03 10.33
C PRO A 228 -2.72 16.39 10.74
N ASN A 229 -2.65 15.41 11.65
CA ASN A 229 -3.83 14.74 12.24
C ASN A 229 -4.86 14.27 11.19
N ALA A 230 -4.39 13.73 10.07
CA ALA A 230 -5.22 13.28 8.96
C ALA A 230 -5.92 11.96 9.28
N GLN A 231 -7.18 11.84 8.84
CA GLN A 231 -7.81 10.53 8.69
C GLN A 231 -7.20 9.85 7.46
N LEU A 232 -6.59 8.67 7.64
CA LEU A 232 -5.90 7.97 6.55
C LEU A 232 -6.70 6.76 6.08
N LYS A 233 -6.95 6.74 4.76
CA LYS A 233 -7.56 5.63 4.04
C LYS A 233 -6.59 5.14 2.97
N LEU A 234 -6.57 3.84 2.75
CA LEU A 234 -5.68 3.18 1.80
C LEU A 234 -6.55 2.39 0.84
N VAL A 235 -6.38 2.63 -0.45
CA VAL A 235 -7.12 1.91 -1.48
C VAL A 235 -6.16 0.98 -2.21
N ALA A 236 -6.55 -0.27 -2.25
CA ALA A 236 -5.92 -1.34 -3.00
C ALA A 236 -6.72 -1.65 -4.27
N GLY A 237 -6.00 -1.82 -5.38
CA GLY A 237 -6.53 -2.16 -6.69
C GLY A 237 -6.15 -1.16 -7.77
N ASP A 238 -6.35 -1.53 -9.02
CA ASP A 238 -6.04 -0.68 -10.17
C ASP A 238 -7.18 0.28 -10.45
N VAL A 239 -6.99 1.54 -10.02
CA VAL A 239 -7.89 2.61 -10.41
C VAL A 239 -7.68 2.88 -11.89
N ASN A 240 -8.75 2.76 -12.68
CA ASN A 240 -8.68 3.11 -14.10
C ASN A 240 -8.48 4.62 -14.23
N ARG A 241 -7.22 5.03 -14.43
CA ARG A 241 -6.86 6.41 -14.71
C ARG A 241 -6.54 6.56 -16.19
N ILE A 242 -7.05 7.63 -16.79
CA ILE A 242 -6.56 8.08 -18.07
C ILE A 242 -5.15 8.61 -17.82
N VAL A 243 -4.14 7.82 -18.20
CA VAL A 243 -2.75 8.27 -18.21
C VAL A 243 -2.62 9.23 -19.39
N GLU A 244 -2.41 10.51 -19.14
CA GLU A 244 -2.06 11.44 -20.22
C GLU A 244 -0.75 10.96 -20.85
N PRO A 245 -0.71 10.73 -22.18
CA PRO A 245 0.52 10.32 -22.83
C PRO A 245 1.59 11.38 -22.55
N MET A 246 2.70 10.99 -21.91
CA MET A 246 3.90 11.80 -21.91
C MET A 246 4.29 12.03 -23.38
N MET A 247 4.04 13.24 -23.89
CA MET A 247 4.58 13.66 -25.17
C MET A 247 6.10 13.73 -25.03
N TYR A 248 6.77 12.64 -25.38
CA TYR A 248 8.17 12.70 -25.77
C TYR A 248 8.23 13.64 -26.96
N ALA A 249 8.80 14.82 -26.73
CA ALA A 249 9.06 15.78 -27.78
C ALA A 249 10.17 15.22 -28.68
N ASP A 250 9.77 14.42 -29.67
CA ASP A 250 10.60 14.22 -30.85
C ASP A 250 9.75 14.00 -32.10
N GLY A 251 9.93 14.92 -33.07
CA GLY A 251 9.76 14.71 -34.50
C GLY A 251 8.43 14.20 -35.06
N MET A 252 7.62 15.15 -35.56
CA MET A 252 6.64 15.03 -36.66
C MET A 252 6.17 13.62 -37.11
N MET A 253 4.87 13.36 -36.96
CA MET A 253 4.06 12.81 -38.05
C MET A 253 2.60 13.27 -37.94
N GLU A 254 2.12 13.92 -38.99
CA GLU A 254 0.70 14.06 -39.27
C GLU A 254 0.03 12.69 -39.26
N THR A 255 -0.99 12.51 -38.42
CA THR A 255 -1.96 11.44 -38.61
C THR A 255 -3.38 11.97 -38.49
N ARG A 256 -4.11 11.72 -39.59
CA ARG A 256 -5.55 11.79 -39.79
C ARG A 256 -6.40 11.70 -38.52
N ALA A 257 -7.32 12.66 -38.41
CA ALA A 257 -8.46 12.61 -37.51
C ALA A 257 -9.28 11.33 -37.70
N MET A 258 -9.34 10.51 -36.65
CA MET A 258 -10.38 9.51 -36.43
C MET A 258 -11.39 10.11 -35.44
N ALA A 259 -12.66 10.12 -35.81
CA ALA A 259 -13.75 10.56 -34.95
C ALA A 259 -13.84 9.65 -33.72
N ALA A 260 -13.77 10.23 -32.52
CA ALA A 260 -14.00 9.52 -31.28
C ALA A 260 -15.50 9.21 -31.10
N PRO A 261 -15.88 8.01 -30.66
CA PRO A 261 -17.25 7.74 -30.25
C PRO A 261 -17.54 8.42 -28.90
N THR A 262 -18.75 8.94 -28.78
CA THR A 262 -19.29 9.50 -27.53
C THR A 262 -19.39 8.39 -26.48
N PRO A 263 -18.82 8.55 -25.28
CA PRO A 263 -19.05 7.59 -24.20
C PRO A 263 -20.45 7.79 -23.62
N THR A 264 -21.29 6.76 -23.75
CA THR A 264 -22.52 6.60 -22.98
C THR A 264 -22.11 6.29 -21.54
N VAL A 265 -22.46 7.16 -20.59
CA VAL A 265 -22.19 6.94 -19.17
C VAL A 265 -23.17 5.90 -18.63
N GLU A 266 -22.67 4.70 -18.36
CA GLU A 266 -23.35 3.74 -17.49
C GLU A 266 -23.01 4.07 -16.04
N GLN A 267 -24.03 4.33 -15.22
CA GLN A 267 -23.91 4.38 -13.77
C GLN A 267 -23.82 2.95 -13.24
N ARG A 268 -22.65 2.57 -12.71
CA ARG A 268 -22.46 1.32 -11.96
C ARG A 268 -22.32 1.62 -10.48
N GLU A 269 -22.81 0.70 -9.65
CA GLU A 269 -22.64 0.68 -8.20
C GLU A 269 -21.15 0.62 -7.81
N PHE A 270 -20.90 1.07 -6.58
CA PHE A 270 -19.58 1.33 -6.00
C PHE A 270 -18.66 0.09 -6.08
N PHE A 271 -17.43 0.32 -6.54
CA PHE A 271 -16.52 -0.62 -7.21
C PHE A 271 -15.82 -1.66 -6.29
N GLU A 272 -15.27 -2.74 -6.86
CA GLU A 272 -14.62 -3.91 -6.22
C GLU A 272 -13.26 -3.63 -5.52
N TYR A 273 -13.00 -2.40 -5.05
CA TYR A 273 -11.74 -2.04 -4.41
C TYR A 273 -11.70 -2.43 -2.93
N GLN A 274 -10.52 -2.80 -2.43
CA GLN A 274 -10.32 -3.01 -1.00
C GLN A 274 -9.88 -1.70 -0.35
N LEU A 275 -10.67 -1.25 0.63
CA LEU A 275 -10.44 -0.03 1.40
C LEU A 275 -9.98 -0.41 2.81
N TYR A 276 -8.78 0.03 3.18
CA TYR A 276 -8.28 -0.11 4.54
C TYR A 276 -8.28 1.25 5.23
N GLU A 277 -8.98 1.33 6.36
CA GLU A 277 -9.03 2.55 7.16
C GLU A 277 -8.10 2.42 8.37
N VAL A 278 -7.19 3.38 8.52
CA VAL A 278 -6.35 3.46 9.70
C VAL A 278 -7.17 4.08 10.82
N ALA A 279 -7.44 3.29 11.88
CA ALA A 279 -8.34 3.69 12.97
C ALA A 279 -7.91 5.00 13.67
N ARG A 280 -6.59 5.24 13.79
CA ARG A 280 -6.04 6.46 14.38
C ARG A 280 -5.72 7.51 13.33
N ARG A 281 -5.89 8.78 13.70
CA ARG A 281 -5.40 9.90 12.91
C ARG A 281 -3.87 9.94 12.91
N VAL A 282 -3.28 10.32 11.77
CA VAL A 282 -1.82 10.34 11.56
C VAL A 282 -1.37 11.62 10.87
N THR A 283 -0.18 12.12 11.20
CA THR A 283 0.38 13.34 10.57
C THR A 283 1.31 12.98 9.42
N LEU A 284 0.89 13.08 8.16
CA LEU A 284 1.74 12.82 7.00
C LEU A 284 2.59 14.06 6.68
N GLY A 285 3.85 14.09 7.07
CA GLY A 285 4.77 15.18 6.77
C GLY A 285 5.10 15.27 5.28
N ALA A 286 5.50 16.46 4.82
CA ALA A 286 6.00 16.66 3.47
C ALA A 286 7.39 16.02 3.32
N ASN A 287 7.62 15.29 2.24
CA ASN A 287 8.84 14.51 1.99
C ASN A 287 9.15 13.51 3.12
N GLU A 288 8.10 12.91 3.68
CA GLU A 288 8.20 11.92 4.75
C GLU A 288 7.78 10.54 4.25
N THR A 289 8.51 9.50 4.68
CA THR A 289 8.01 8.13 4.69
C THR A 289 7.58 7.78 6.11
N LYS A 290 6.29 7.46 6.29
CA LYS A 290 5.72 7.09 7.58
C LYS A 290 5.32 5.64 7.59
N GLN A 291 5.67 4.95 8.68
CA GLN A 291 5.18 3.62 8.97
C GLN A 291 4.09 3.66 10.03
N VAL A 292 2.99 2.97 9.76
CA VAL A 292 1.82 2.88 10.64
C VAL A 292 1.52 1.41 10.88
N GLU A 293 1.67 0.96 12.12
CA GLU A 293 1.22 -0.37 12.52
C GLU A 293 -0.30 -0.49 12.40
N PHE A 294 -0.77 -1.59 11.81
CA PHE A 294 -2.19 -1.90 11.65
C PHE A 294 -2.57 -3.31 12.10
N ILE A 295 -1.59 -4.21 12.24
CA ILE A 295 -1.77 -5.55 12.82
C ILE A 295 -0.72 -5.74 13.90
N ALA A 296 -1.17 -6.18 15.08
CA ALA A 296 -0.32 -6.68 16.15
C ALA A 296 -1.06 -7.79 16.88
N LYS A 297 -0.67 -9.05 16.64
CA LYS A 297 -1.28 -10.22 17.27
C LYS A 297 -0.23 -11.23 17.67
N THR A 298 -0.37 -11.80 18.86
CA THR A 298 0.56 -12.79 19.38
C THR A 298 -0.12 -14.13 19.55
N GLY A 299 0.67 -15.21 19.47
CA GLY A 299 0.19 -16.57 19.69
C GLY A 299 -0.88 -17.02 18.69
N VAL A 300 -0.83 -16.54 17.45
CA VAL A 300 -1.71 -17.01 16.37
C VAL A 300 -1.36 -18.47 16.08
N PRO A 301 -2.31 -19.41 16.20
CA PRO A 301 -2.11 -20.81 15.81
C PRO A 301 -1.54 -20.91 14.40
N ALA A 302 -0.48 -21.69 14.27
CA ALA A 302 0.20 -21.90 13.01
C ALA A 302 0.71 -23.34 12.94
N SER A 303 1.04 -23.78 11.74
CA SER A 303 1.67 -25.09 11.54
C SER A 303 2.68 -25.02 10.40
N THR A 304 3.74 -25.82 10.51
CA THR A 304 4.66 -26.04 9.40
C THR A 304 4.41 -27.41 8.79
N PHE A 305 4.46 -27.51 7.47
CA PHE A 305 4.29 -28.76 6.75
C PHE A 305 5.26 -28.87 5.57
N PHE A 306 5.44 -30.09 5.07
CA PHE A 306 6.37 -30.39 4.00
C PHE A 306 5.62 -30.74 2.72
N VAL A 307 6.11 -30.23 1.59
CA VAL A 307 5.56 -30.50 0.26
C VAL A 307 6.65 -30.98 -0.67
N TYR A 308 6.45 -32.16 -1.26
CA TYR A 308 7.26 -32.64 -2.37
C TYR A 308 6.49 -32.46 -3.67
N ASP A 309 6.85 -31.42 -4.44
CA ASP A 309 6.32 -31.21 -5.78
C ASP A 309 7.32 -31.76 -6.80
N GLY A 310 7.10 -33.02 -7.19
CA GLY A 310 7.90 -33.71 -8.21
C GLY A 310 7.41 -33.45 -9.63
N SER A 311 6.35 -32.66 -9.82
CA SER A 311 5.72 -32.48 -11.13
C SER A 311 6.19 -31.20 -11.82
N SER A 312 6.45 -31.26 -13.13
CA SER A 312 6.81 -30.08 -13.91
C SER A 312 5.63 -29.07 -14.01
N PRO A 313 5.89 -27.75 -14.10
CA PRO A 313 4.83 -26.76 -14.32
C PRO A 313 3.99 -27.10 -15.56
N PHE A 314 2.68 -27.23 -15.34
CA PHE A 314 1.71 -27.58 -16.37
C PHE A 314 0.90 -26.34 -16.79
N TYR A 315 0.90 -26.04 -18.08
CA TYR A 315 0.29 -24.81 -18.64
C TYR A 315 -1.07 -25.05 -19.33
N GLY A 316 -1.74 -26.16 -19.02
CA GLY A 316 -3.03 -26.51 -19.59
C GLY A 316 -2.97 -27.47 -20.78
N TYR A 317 -4.15 -27.95 -21.18
CA TYR A 317 -4.30 -28.95 -22.24
C TYR A 317 -4.60 -28.27 -23.59
N SER A 318 -3.57 -28.15 -24.44
CA SER A 318 -3.70 -27.62 -25.81
C SER A 318 -3.71 -28.73 -26.87
N SER A 319 -2.93 -29.78 -26.66
CA SER A 319 -2.84 -30.96 -27.52
C SER A 319 -2.46 -32.17 -26.67
N PRO A 320 -2.86 -33.40 -27.06
CA PRO A 320 -2.41 -34.61 -26.37
C PRO A 320 -0.88 -34.67 -26.30
N ILE A 321 -0.35 -34.96 -25.10
CA ILE A 321 1.08 -34.98 -24.82
C ILE A 321 1.56 -36.44 -24.82
N TYR A 322 2.20 -36.88 -25.89
CA TYR A 322 2.73 -38.25 -26.02
C TYR A 322 4.21 -38.39 -25.65
N ASP A 323 4.92 -37.28 -25.44
CA ASP A 323 6.35 -37.32 -25.13
C ASP A 323 6.57 -37.96 -23.75
N GLN A 324 7.15 -39.16 -23.72
CA GLN A 324 7.45 -39.88 -22.50
C GLN A 324 8.27 -39.03 -21.50
N GLY A 325 9.20 -38.21 -22.00
CA GLY A 325 10.08 -37.37 -21.18
C GLY A 325 9.39 -36.16 -20.54
N TYR A 326 8.17 -35.85 -20.94
CA TYR A 326 7.44 -34.69 -20.44
C TYR A 326 7.10 -34.85 -18.95
N GLY A 327 7.40 -33.81 -18.17
CA GLY A 327 7.04 -33.77 -16.75
C GLY A 327 8.02 -34.47 -15.80
N ILE A 328 9.08 -35.10 -16.30
CA ILE A 328 10.08 -35.81 -15.46
C ILE A 328 11.01 -34.79 -14.78
N THR A 329 11.12 -34.86 -13.45
CA THR A 329 11.98 -33.95 -12.65
C THR A 329 13.16 -34.68 -11.98
N GLY A 330 13.04 -35.98 -11.70
CA GLY A 330 14.10 -36.77 -11.06
C GLY A 330 14.19 -36.54 -9.54
N VAL A 331 15.41 -36.47 -9.00
CA VAL A 331 15.64 -36.22 -7.56
C VAL A 331 15.56 -34.72 -7.29
N THR A 332 14.63 -34.30 -6.44
CA THR A 332 14.39 -32.90 -6.08
C THR A 332 14.22 -32.73 -4.56
N THR A 333 14.23 -31.48 -4.11
CA THR A 333 14.12 -31.12 -2.70
C THR A 333 12.67 -31.09 -2.23
N VAL A 334 12.46 -31.26 -0.93
CA VAL A 334 11.15 -31.09 -0.29
C VAL A 334 11.05 -29.66 0.26
N GLY A 335 9.99 -28.94 -0.13
CA GLY A 335 9.70 -27.60 0.36
C GLY A 335 9.13 -27.61 1.77
N THR A 336 9.47 -26.58 2.56
CA THR A 336 8.89 -26.32 3.88
C THR A 336 7.93 -25.15 3.76
N TYR A 337 6.74 -25.28 4.32
CA TYR A 337 5.69 -24.27 4.28
C TYR A 337 5.20 -23.94 5.69
N LEU A 338 4.74 -22.71 5.88
CA LEU A 338 4.02 -22.22 7.05
C LEU A 338 2.55 -22.01 6.68
N SER A 339 1.62 -22.51 7.48
CA SER A 339 0.19 -22.25 7.37
C SER A 339 -0.34 -21.56 8.62
N PHE A 340 -1.19 -20.55 8.42
CA PHE A 340 -2.01 -19.90 9.44
C PHE A 340 -3.28 -19.32 8.79
N THR A 341 -4.27 -18.93 9.59
CA THR A 341 -5.54 -18.39 9.07
C THR A 341 -5.74 -16.92 9.43
N THR A 342 -6.41 -16.16 8.57
CA THR A 342 -6.80 -14.75 8.83
C THR A 342 -8.12 -14.62 9.59
N ALA A 343 -8.79 -15.73 9.92
CA ALA A 343 -10.07 -15.75 10.63
C ALA A 343 -10.08 -14.97 11.96
N GLU A 344 -11.24 -14.46 12.36
CA GLU A 344 -11.45 -13.75 13.63
C GLU A 344 -11.14 -14.67 14.83
N ASP A 345 -11.81 -15.81 14.86
CA ASP A 345 -11.67 -16.84 15.89
C ASP A 345 -10.42 -17.68 15.64
N GLY A 346 -9.47 -17.62 16.57
CA GLY A 346 -8.26 -18.45 16.51
C GLY A 346 -7.31 -18.16 15.34
N GLY A 347 -7.54 -17.12 14.54
CA GLY A 347 -6.67 -16.68 13.44
C GLY A 347 -6.04 -15.31 13.69
N LEU A 348 -5.66 -14.62 12.61
CA LEU A 348 -5.13 -13.26 12.68
C LEU A 348 -6.22 -12.21 13.01
N GLY A 349 -7.46 -12.45 12.55
CA GLY A 349 -8.58 -11.55 12.74
C GLY A 349 -8.44 -10.22 12.01
N ALA A 350 -7.81 -10.22 10.84
CA ALA A 350 -7.60 -9.03 10.03
C ALA A 350 -7.51 -9.38 8.53
N ASP A 351 -7.96 -8.45 7.70
CA ASP A 351 -7.64 -8.47 6.26
C ASP A 351 -6.15 -8.18 6.06
N LEU A 352 -5.53 -8.86 5.10
CA LEU A 352 -4.15 -8.67 4.69
C LEU A 352 -4.10 -7.96 3.35
N PRO A 353 -3.77 -6.66 3.31
CA PRO A 353 -3.34 -6.04 2.07
C PRO A 353 -2.18 -6.79 1.38
N ALA A 354 -2.20 -6.82 0.05
CA ALA A 354 -1.08 -7.37 -0.71
C ALA A 354 0.22 -6.67 -0.31
N GLY A 355 1.25 -7.46 -0.05
CA GLY A 355 2.45 -6.96 0.58
C GLY A 355 3.50 -8.02 0.79
N ARG A 356 4.66 -7.59 1.31
CA ARG A 356 5.79 -8.48 1.58
C ARG A 356 5.66 -9.08 2.97
N VAL A 357 5.92 -10.38 3.10
CA VAL A 357 5.99 -11.08 4.38
C VAL A 357 7.41 -11.56 4.64
N ARG A 358 7.94 -11.27 5.83
CA ARG A 358 9.18 -11.83 6.33
C ARG A 358 8.86 -12.77 7.48
N VAL A 359 9.39 -13.99 7.41
CA VAL A 359 9.17 -15.02 8.42
C VAL A 359 10.47 -15.26 9.15
N TYR A 360 10.41 -15.15 10.47
CA TYR A 360 11.51 -15.37 11.40
C TYR A 360 11.17 -16.54 12.33
N GLN A 361 12.20 -17.18 12.85
CA GLN A 361 12.06 -18.18 13.93
C GLN A 361 13.03 -17.88 15.06
N LEU A 362 12.60 -18.12 16.30
CA LEU A 362 13.43 -17.94 17.48
C LEU A 362 14.49 -19.06 17.59
N ASP A 363 15.76 -18.68 17.74
CA ASP A 363 16.86 -19.59 18.02
C ASP A 363 16.97 -19.90 19.53
N THR A 364 17.86 -20.82 19.90
CA THR A 364 18.15 -21.28 21.27
C THR A 364 18.56 -20.17 22.22
N ASP A 365 19.18 -19.12 21.69
CA ASP A 365 19.62 -17.93 22.43
C ASP A 365 18.55 -16.82 22.47
N GLY A 366 17.40 -17.04 21.83
CA GLY A 366 16.29 -16.09 21.72
C GLY A 366 16.39 -15.12 20.54
N ALA A 367 17.42 -15.22 19.69
CA ALA A 367 17.51 -14.39 18.48
C ALA A 367 16.49 -14.82 17.42
N ALA A 368 15.81 -13.87 16.78
CA ALA A 368 14.92 -14.14 15.65
C ALA A 368 15.73 -14.19 14.34
N LEU A 369 15.82 -15.36 13.70
CA LEU A 369 16.55 -15.56 12.45
C LEU A 369 15.58 -15.62 11.27
N LEU A 370 15.91 -14.96 10.16
CA LEU A 370 15.10 -14.97 8.94
C LEU A 370 15.11 -16.38 8.33
N ILE A 371 13.93 -16.97 8.16
CA ILE A 371 13.75 -18.29 7.56
C ILE A 371 12.97 -18.25 6.24
N GLY A 372 12.34 -17.12 5.89
CA GLY A 372 11.67 -16.97 4.59
C GLY A 372 11.25 -15.54 4.27
N GLU A 373 11.16 -15.21 2.99
CA GLU A 373 10.55 -13.98 2.49
C GLU A 373 9.56 -14.34 1.37
N ASN A 374 8.33 -13.84 1.48
CA ASN A 374 7.21 -14.14 0.58
C ASN A 374 6.45 -12.86 0.24
N THR A 375 5.47 -12.99 -0.66
CA THR A 375 4.43 -11.98 -0.89
C THR A 375 3.07 -12.59 -0.61
N VAL A 376 2.18 -11.82 0.00
CA VAL A 376 0.75 -12.14 0.09
C VAL A 376 -0.01 -11.26 -0.90
N ASN A 377 -1.10 -11.81 -1.44
CA ASN A 377 -2.09 -11.03 -2.17
C ASN A 377 -3.04 -10.34 -1.18
N HIS A 378 -4.01 -9.60 -1.72
CA HIS A 378 -5.12 -9.10 -0.92
C HIS A 378 -5.93 -10.28 -0.40
N THR A 379 -5.72 -10.63 0.87
CA THR A 379 -6.35 -11.80 1.50
C THR A 379 -7.34 -11.31 2.55
N PRO A 380 -8.66 -11.53 2.35
CA PRO A 380 -9.66 -11.12 3.33
C PRO A 380 -9.56 -11.92 4.63
N GLN A 381 -10.23 -11.45 5.67
CA GLN A 381 -10.44 -12.16 6.92
C GLN A 381 -11.20 -13.47 6.66
N GLY A 382 -10.73 -14.57 7.25
CA GLY A 382 -11.36 -15.90 7.16
C GLY A 382 -10.71 -16.87 6.18
N GLU A 383 -9.58 -16.51 5.58
CA GLU A 383 -8.85 -17.31 4.60
C GLU A 383 -7.60 -17.97 5.20
N ASP A 384 -7.19 -19.09 4.61
CA ASP A 384 -5.92 -19.75 4.94
C ASP A 384 -4.76 -19.14 4.14
N VAL A 385 -3.63 -18.94 4.80
CA VAL A 385 -2.40 -18.39 4.22
C VAL A 385 -1.30 -19.42 4.34
N GLU A 386 -0.74 -19.81 3.19
CA GLU A 386 0.42 -20.69 3.11
C GLU A 386 1.64 -19.95 2.54
N LEU A 387 2.77 -19.99 3.25
CA LEU A 387 4.00 -19.29 2.89
C LEU A 387 5.16 -20.27 2.75
N TYR A 388 5.94 -20.13 1.69
CA TYR A 388 7.12 -20.97 1.45
C TYR A 388 8.32 -20.50 2.29
N LEU A 389 8.94 -21.41 3.04
CA LEU A 389 10.07 -21.12 3.93
C LEU A 389 11.41 -21.62 3.41
N GLY A 390 11.47 -22.12 2.17
CA GLY A 390 12.67 -22.76 1.62
C GLY A 390 12.59 -24.28 1.63
N ASN A 391 13.74 -24.92 1.45
CA ASN A 391 13.83 -26.38 1.30
C ASN A 391 14.33 -27.05 2.57
N ALA A 392 13.70 -28.16 2.93
CA ALA A 392 14.17 -29.02 4.01
C ALA A 392 15.48 -29.70 3.61
N PHE A 393 16.52 -29.57 4.43
CA PHE A 393 17.85 -30.12 4.14
C PHE A 393 17.87 -31.66 4.22
N ASP A 394 17.16 -32.23 5.19
CA ASP A 394 17.17 -33.66 5.49
C ASP A 394 16.08 -34.46 4.76
N LEU A 395 15.24 -33.79 3.95
CA LEU A 395 14.16 -34.44 3.22
C LEU A 395 14.44 -34.40 1.72
N VAL A 396 14.33 -35.55 1.06
CA VAL A 396 14.61 -35.70 -0.37
C VAL A 396 13.51 -36.51 -1.01
N GLY A 397 13.01 -36.04 -2.15
CA GLY A 397 12.10 -36.82 -2.98
C GLY A 397 12.72 -37.18 -4.34
N GLU A 398 12.27 -38.29 -4.91
CA GLU A 398 12.63 -38.74 -6.25
C GLU A 398 11.36 -39.14 -6.99
N HIS A 399 11.08 -38.47 -8.10
CA HIS A 399 9.96 -38.78 -8.97
C HIS A 399 10.44 -39.51 -10.21
N LYS A 400 9.92 -40.72 -10.42
CA LYS A 400 10.35 -41.59 -11.51
C LYS A 400 9.17 -42.22 -12.22
N GLN A 401 9.10 -42.01 -13.54
CA GLN A 401 8.23 -42.82 -14.38
C GLN A 401 8.83 -44.22 -14.56
N THR A 402 8.12 -45.24 -14.12
CA THR A 402 8.55 -46.64 -14.21
C THR A 402 7.94 -47.37 -15.41
N SER A 403 6.82 -46.87 -15.94
CA SER A 403 6.19 -47.42 -17.14
C SER A 403 5.47 -46.35 -17.95
N TYR A 404 5.54 -46.48 -19.28
CA TYR A 404 4.78 -45.69 -20.24
C TYR A 404 4.27 -46.61 -21.33
N ASN A 405 2.96 -46.67 -21.53
CA ASN A 405 2.33 -47.48 -22.57
C ASN A 405 1.27 -46.65 -23.29
N GLN A 406 1.47 -46.45 -24.60
CA GLN A 406 0.41 -45.96 -25.46
C GLN A 406 -0.43 -47.16 -25.92
N LEU A 407 -1.58 -47.37 -25.28
CA LEU A 407 -2.46 -48.52 -25.55
C LEU A 407 -3.17 -48.37 -26.89
N THR A 408 -3.59 -47.15 -27.21
CA THR A 408 -4.20 -46.79 -28.50
C THR A 408 -3.72 -45.39 -28.91
N ARG A 409 -4.16 -44.90 -30.07
CA ARG A 409 -3.92 -43.50 -30.45
C ARG A 409 -4.42 -42.52 -29.39
N ASP A 410 -5.52 -42.84 -28.71
CA ASP A 410 -6.22 -41.93 -27.80
C ASP A 410 -6.11 -42.34 -26.33
N VAL A 411 -5.33 -43.38 -25.99
CA VAL A 411 -5.20 -43.87 -24.61
C VAL A 411 -3.73 -44.08 -24.26
N VAL A 412 -3.30 -43.42 -23.18
CA VAL A 412 -1.96 -43.56 -22.60
C VAL A 412 -2.08 -43.99 -21.16
N GLN A 413 -1.23 -44.93 -20.74
CA GLN A 413 -1.13 -45.39 -19.37
C GLN A 413 0.30 -45.20 -18.87
N GLU A 414 0.44 -44.62 -17.68
CA GLU A 414 1.72 -44.35 -17.04
C GLU A 414 1.73 -44.91 -15.63
N THR A 415 2.90 -45.34 -15.18
CA THR A 415 3.13 -45.71 -13.78
C THR A 415 4.28 -44.90 -13.25
N TYR A 416 4.07 -44.33 -12.06
CA TYR A 416 5.03 -43.51 -11.36
C TYR A 416 5.41 -44.17 -10.04
N GLU A 417 6.67 -43.99 -9.67
CA GLU A 417 7.24 -44.31 -8.38
C GLU A 417 7.85 -43.03 -7.79
N ILE A 418 7.39 -42.67 -6.59
CA ILE A 418 7.84 -41.50 -5.85
C ILE A 418 8.49 -41.99 -4.57
N ARG A 419 9.80 -41.77 -4.41
CA ARG A 419 10.54 -42.15 -3.19
C ARG A 419 10.77 -40.92 -2.34
N LEU A 420 10.32 -40.97 -1.10
CA LEU A 420 10.53 -39.91 -0.12
C LEU A 420 11.44 -40.43 0.97
N ARG A 421 12.54 -39.73 1.22
CA ARG A 421 13.54 -40.10 2.21
C ARG A 421 13.60 -39.06 3.31
N ASN A 422 13.53 -39.52 4.55
CA ASN A 422 13.67 -38.70 5.74
C ASN A 422 15.00 -39.03 6.42
N ARG A 423 15.95 -38.10 6.40
CA ARG A 423 17.29 -38.23 7.01
C ARG A 423 17.37 -37.65 8.42
N LYS A 424 16.24 -37.25 9.01
CA LYS A 424 16.16 -36.82 10.41
C LYS A 424 16.35 -38.02 11.34
N ASP A 425 16.92 -37.78 12.52
CA ASP A 425 17.29 -38.85 13.46
C ASP A 425 16.12 -39.43 14.26
N SER A 426 15.11 -38.62 14.60
CA SER A 426 14.11 -39.02 15.60
C SER A 426 12.66 -38.61 15.30
N GLU A 427 12.41 -37.94 14.18
CA GLU A 427 11.11 -37.37 13.85
C GLU A 427 10.52 -38.04 12.60
N THR A 428 9.32 -38.60 12.72
CA THR A 428 8.47 -38.95 11.57
C THR A 428 7.84 -37.68 11.02
N VAL A 429 7.90 -37.48 9.71
CA VAL A 429 7.32 -36.30 9.06
C VAL A 429 6.22 -36.71 8.10
N GLU A 430 5.12 -35.95 8.07
CA GLU A 430 4.16 -36.03 6.97
C GLU A 430 4.67 -35.19 5.80
N ILE A 431 4.67 -35.76 4.59
CA ILE A 431 4.98 -35.05 3.35
C ILE A 431 3.75 -35.10 2.45
N ARG A 432 3.29 -33.92 2.02
CA ARG A 432 2.26 -33.76 0.99
C ARG A 432 2.90 -33.88 -0.39
N VAL A 433 2.29 -34.66 -1.28
CA VAL A 433 2.80 -34.93 -2.63
C VAL A 433 1.70 -34.61 -3.64
N PRO A 434 1.59 -33.35 -4.09
CA PRO A 434 0.70 -32.99 -5.19
C PRO A 434 1.24 -33.54 -6.51
N GLU A 435 0.45 -34.37 -7.19
CA GLU A 435 0.72 -34.88 -8.53
C GLU A 435 -0.23 -34.24 -9.54
N ARG A 436 0.34 -33.44 -10.46
CA ARG A 436 -0.40 -32.82 -11.56
C ARG A 436 -0.55 -33.81 -12.71
N LEU A 437 -1.79 -34.10 -13.08
CA LEU A 437 -2.17 -35.06 -14.12
C LEU A 437 -2.14 -34.38 -15.50
N PHE A 438 -0.92 -34.10 -15.96
CA PHE A 438 -0.62 -33.17 -17.05
C PHE A 438 -0.92 -33.69 -18.46
N ARG A 439 -1.16 -34.99 -18.67
CA ARG A 439 -1.32 -35.55 -20.03
C ARG A 439 -2.65 -35.18 -20.69
N TRP A 440 -3.75 -35.22 -19.93
CA TRP A 440 -5.08 -34.81 -20.42
C TRP A 440 -6.09 -34.57 -19.30
N ARG A 441 -7.23 -33.96 -19.65
CA ARG A 441 -8.37 -33.69 -18.76
C ARG A 441 -9.07 -34.95 -18.28
N ASN A 442 -9.17 -35.95 -19.15
CA ASN A 442 -9.81 -37.22 -18.84
C ASN A 442 -8.73 -38.19 -18.36
N TRP A 443 -8.74 -38.46 -17.06
CA TRP A 443 -7.82 -39.37 -16.42
C TRP A 443 -8.54 -40.27 -15.43
N GLN A 444 -7.94 -41.42 -15.15
CA GLN A 444 -8.38 -42.32 -14.11
C GLN A 444 -7.16 -42.97 -13.44
N ILE A 445 -7.12 -42.95 -12.12
CA ILE A 445 -6.16 -43.76 -11.36
C ILE A 445 -6.63 -45.21 -11.37
N LEU A 446 -5.84 -46.09 -11.97
CA LEU A 446 -6.14 -47.52 -12.08
C LEU A 446 -5.69 -48.28 -10.84
N ASN A 447 -4.56 -47.87 -10.26
CA ASN A 447 -3.98 -48.48 -9.08
C ASN A 447 -3.23 -47.41 -8.26
N SER A 448 -3.27 -47.54 -6.94
CA SER A 448 -2.49 -46.71 -6.03
C SER A 448 -2.08 -47.51 -4.80
N SER A 449 -0.82 -47.39 -4.42
CA SER A 449 -0.27 -47.95 -3.19
C SER A 449 -0.73 -47.22 -1.92
N HIS A 450 -1.15 -45.95 -2.05
CA HIS A 450 -1.53 -45.08 -0.94
C HIS A 450 -2.87 -44.39 -1.24
N PRO A 451 -3.66 -44.01 -0.21
CA PRO A 451 -4.82 -43.16 -0.42
C PRO A 451 -4.36 -41.79 -0.97
N TYR A 452 -5.20 -41.20 -1.82
CA TYR A 452 -5.01 -39.85 -2.33
C TYR A 452 -6.33 -39.08 -2.23
N GLU A 453 -6.23 -37.76 -2.17
CA GLU A 453 -7.34 -36.83 -2.31
C GLU A 453 -7.26 -36.15 -3.67
N GLN A 454 -8.41 -35.94 -4.31
CA GLN A 454 -8.47 -35.13 -5.53
C GLN A 454 -8.70 -33.67 -5.13
N LEU A 455 -7.67 -32.83 -5.26
CA LEU A 455 -7.75 -31.41 -4.89
C LEU A 455 -8.52 -30.59 -5.94
N ASP A 456 -8.31 -30.91 -7.21
CA ASP A 456 -8.98 -30.25 -8.34
C ASP A 456 -9.14 -31.21 -9.54
N SER A 457 -9.61 -30.70 -10.69
CA SER A 457 -9.85 -31.54 -11.88
C SER A 457 -8.58 -32.13 -12.52
N SER A 458 -7.39 -31.68 -12.11
CA SER A 458 -6.09 -32.02 -12.67
C SER A 458 -5.04 -32.40 -11.61
N THR A 459 -5.34 -32.30 -10.32
CA THR A 459 -4.37 -32.54 -9.24
C THR A 459 -4.91 -33.54 -8.23
N ILE A 460 -4.09 -34.54 -7.91
CA ILE A 460 -4.29 -35.41 -6.75
C ILE A 460 -3.18 -35.14 -5.72
N GLU A 461 -3.45 -35.35 -4.44
CA GLU A 461 -2.45 -35.22 -3.38
C GLU A 461 -2.37 -36.51 -2.57
N PHE A 462 -1.15 -37.02 -2.39
CA PHE A 462 -0.85 -38.02 -1.38
C PHE A 462 -0.36 -37.35 -0.12
N ARG A 463 -0.80 -37.82 1.05
CA ARG A 463 -0.23 -37.45 2.35
C ARG A 463 0.34 -38.70 2.97
N VAL A 464 1.66 -38.71 3.17
CA VAL A 464 2.37 -39.90 3.66
C VAL A 464 3.32 -39.57 4.78
N GLU A 465 3.32 -40.42 5.80
CA GLU A 465 4.31 -40.38 6.87
C GLU A 465 5.61 -41.04 6.39
N VAL A 466 6.74 -40.40 6.69
CA VAL A 466 8.08 -40.92 6.42
C VAL A 466 8.84 -41.03 7.75
N PRO A 467 9.11 -42.25 8.24
CA PRO A 467 9.78 -42.44 9.52
C PRO A 467 11.22 -41.91 9.49
N PRO A 468 11.80 -41.56 10.65
CA PRO A 468 13.18 -41.08 10.73
C PRO A 468 14.17 -42.11 10.19
N GLN A 469 15.23 -41.64 9.54
CA GLN A 469 16.21 -42.46 8.82
C GLN A 469 15.58 -43.49 7.85
N GLY A 470 14.38 -43.19 7.33
CA GLY A 470 13.56 -44.10 6.56
C GLY A 470 13.22 -43.61 5.15
N GLU A 471 12.52 -44.47 4.42
CA GLU A 471 11.99 -44.19 3.09
C GLU A 471 10.54 -44.68 3.00
N THR A 472 9.69 -43.89 2.35
CA THR A 472 8.34 -44.26 1.93
C THR A 472 8.26 -44.16 0.42
N VAL A 473 7.67 -45.17 -0.23
CA VAL A 473 7.57 -45.26 -1.69
C VAL A 473 6.12 -45.28 -2.13
N ILE A 474 5.69 -44.25 -2.86
CA ILE A 474 4.37 -44.19 -3.49
C ILE A 474 4.50 -44.73 -4.90
N THR A 475 3.68 -45.72 -5.25
CA THR A 475 3.46 -46.16 -6.62
C THR A 475 2.00 -45.96 -7.01
N TYR A 476 1.76 -45.37 -8.18
CA TYR A 476 0.42 -45.28 -8.75
C TYR A 476 0.46 -45.40 -10.27
N THR A 477 -0.66 -45.84 -10.84
CA THR A 477 -0.86 -45.99 -12.28
C THR A 477 -2.03 -45.12 -12.71
N VAL A 478 -1.80 -44.25 -13.68
CA VAL A 478 -2.83 -43.37 -14.26
C VAL A 478 -3.04 -43.73 -15.73
N GLN A 479 -4.29 -43.71 -16.16
CA GLN A 479 -4.68 -43.81 -17.56
C GLN A 479 -5.30 -42.48 -18.00
N TYR A 480 -4.86 -41.99 -19.15
CA TYR A 480 -5.38 -40.80 -19.82
C TYR A 480 -6.11 -41.19 -21.10
N ALA A 481 -7.23 -40.52 -21.37
CA ALA A 481 -8.01 -40.73 -22.58
C ALA A 481 -8.18 -39.40 -23.34
N PHE A 482 -7.63 -39.30 -24.55
CA PHE A 482 -7.60 -38.07 -25.35
C PHE A 482 -8.87 -37.81 -26.16
N ASN A 483 -9.81 -38.76 -26.17
CA ASN A 483 -11.10 -38.61 -26.81
C ASN A 483 -12.01 -37.62 -26.05
N GLN A 484 -12.85 -36.91 -26.81
CA GLN A 484 -13.87 -35.99 -26.28
C GLN A 484 -15.11 -36.73 -25.81
#